data_AF-A0A9R1CQF0-F1
#
_entry.id   AF-A0A9R1CQF0-F1
#
_cell.length_a   1.000
_cell.length_b   1.000
_cell.length_c   1.000
_cell.angle_alpha   90.00
_cell.angle_beta   90.00
_cell.angle_gamma   90.00
#
_symmetry.space_group_name_H-M   'P 1'
#
loop_
_entity.id
_entity.type
_entity.pdbx_description
1 polymer ?
#
loop_
_entity_poly.entity_id
_entity_poly.type
_entity_poly.pdbx_seq_one_letter_code
_entity_poly.pdbx_strand_id
1 'polypeptide(L)'
;MSDLTGELMRYATNALGTGDHETPLSICDFVRTVKTHFDAVNPDAIRQLSKKQEETQRSLEKIEKVCYALRLRLIEFADRPDILAQMAKRALDDAADKAQGPATE
;
A
#
# COMPACT_ATOMS: atom_id res chain seq x y z
N MET A 1 -10.88 16.44 2.53
CA MET A 1 -11.18 15.00 2.37
C MET A 1 -10.34 14.40 1.26
N SER A 2 -10.47 14.85 0.01
CA SER A 2 -9.63 14.33 -1.09
C SER A 2 -8.13 14.48 -0.83
N ASP A 3 -7.67 15.62 -0.30
CA ASP A 3 -6.25 15.84 0.05
C ASP A 3 -5.75 14.83 1.09
N LEU A 4 -6.52 14.62 2.17
CA LEU A 4 -6.19 13.65 3.22
C LEU A 4 -6.13 12.23 2.65
N THR A 5 -7.10 11.84 1.82
CA THR A 5 -7.11 10.49 1.21
C THR A 5 -5.95 10.30 0.23
N GLY A 6 -5.51 11.36 -0.44
CA GLY A 6 -4.32 11.36 -1.29
C GLY A 6 -3.03 11.18 -0.49
N GLU A 7 -2.91 11.84 0.67
CA GLU A 7 -1.72 11.68 1.53
C GLU A 7 -1.69 10.29 2.19
N LEU A 8 -2.85 9.78 2.64
CA LEU A 8 -2.97 8.42 3.16
C LEU A 8 -2.62 7.36 2.11
N MET A 9 -2.99 7.59 0.84
CA MET A 9 -2.57 6.74 -0.27
C MET A 9 -1.04 6.73 -0.43
N ARG A 10 -0.39 7.90 -0.38
CA ARG A 10 1.08 7.98 -0.44
C ARG A 10 1.71 7.28 0.76
N TYR A 11 1.17 7.49 1.96
CA TYR A 11 1.68 6.86 3.17
C TYR A 11 1.55 5.33 3.13
N ALA A 12 0.41 4.78 2.70
CA ALA A 12 0.22 3.35 2.50
C ALA A 12 1.23 2.77 1.49
N THR A 13 1.47 3.47 0.39
CA THR A 13 2.42 3.04 -0.65
C THR A 13 3.86 3.04 -0.10
N ASN A 14 4.24 4.09 0.64
CA ASN A 14 5.57 4.21 1.22
C ASN A 14 5.81 3.17 2.32
N ALA A 15 4.82 2.92 3.19
CA ALA A 15 4.90 1.91 4.25
C ALA A 15 5.09 0.50 3.68
N LEU A 16 4.40 0.18 2.57
CA LEU A 16 4.65 -1.09 1.88
C LEU A 16 6.10 -1.19 1.39
N GLY A 17 6.67 -0.10 0.87
CA GLY A 17 8.06 -0.04 0.42
C GLY A 17 9.10 -0.28 1.53
N THR A 18 8.74 -0.06 2.79
CA THR A 18 9.60 -0.35 3.97
C THR A 18 9.38 -1.75 4.53
N GLY A 19 8.50 -2.56 3.93
CA GLY A 19 8.15 -3.89 4.43
C GLY A 19 7.07 -3.91 5.50
N ASP A 20 6.38 -2.79 5.76
CA ASP A 20 5.23 -2.75 6.66
C ASP A 20 3.96 -3.18 5.91
N HIS A 21 3.38 -4.29 6.36
CA HIS A 21 2.19 -4.90 5.79
C HIS A 21 0.89 -4.56 6.55
N GLU A 22 0.98 -4.04 7.77
CA GLU A 22 -0.19 -3.74 8.61
C GLU A 22 -0.73 -2.34 8.36
N THR A 23 0.16 -1.37 8.16
CA THR A 23 -0.20 0.02 7.91
C THR A 23 -1.06 0.20 6.66
N PRO A 24 -0.73 -0.38 5.48
CA PRO A 24 -1.55 -0.26 4.28
C PRO A 24 -2.98 -0.81 4.48
N LEU A 25 -3.12 -1.93 5.21
CA LEU A 25 -4.41 -2.55 5.50
C LEU A 25 -5.27 -1.66 6.41
N SER A 26 -4.66 -1.14 7.48
CA SER A 26 -5.33 -0.23 8.41
C SER A 26 -5.80 1.06 7.72
N ILE A 27 -4.97 1.62 6.83
CA ILE A 27 -5.32 2.79 6.03
C ILE A 27 -6.47 2.47 5.06
N CYS A 28 -6.45 1.30 4.42
CA CYS A 28 -7.50 0.86 3.52
C CYS A 28 -8.88 0.85 4.21
N ASP A 29 -8.95 0.24 5.39
CA ASP A 29 -10.21 0.15 6.15
C ASP A 29 -10.69 1.51 6.66
N PHE A 30 -9.75 2.37 7.09
CA PHE A 30 -10.06 3.75 7.46
C PHE A 30 -10.64 4.53 6.27
N VAL A 31 -9.98 4.49 5.10
CA VAL A 31 -10.42 5.24 3.91
C VAL A 31 -11.75 4.70 3.37
N ARG A 32 -12.01 3.39 3.45
CA ARG A 32 -13.33 2.81 3.16
C ARG A 32 -14.42 3.39 4.04
N THR A 33 -14.19 3.43 5.35
CA THR A 33 -15.15 3.99 6.32
C THR A 33 -15.44 5.46 6.02
N VAL A 34 -14.37 6.24 5.80
CA VAL A 34 -14.48 7.64 5.40
C VAL A 34 -15.28 7.80 4.11
N LYS A 35 -14.99 6.99 3.10
CA LYS A 35 -15.67 7.02 1.80
C LYS A 35 -17.15 6.68 1.94
N THR A 36 -17.53 5.70 2.75
CA THR A 36 -18.94 5.39 3.04
C THR A 36 -19.69 6.58 3.62
N HIS A 37 -19.11 7.28 4.59
CA HIS A 37 -19.72 8.49 5.13
C HIS A 37 -19.74 9.64 4.13
N PHE A 38 -18.70 9.75 3.30
CA PHE A 38 -18.58 10.82 2.33
C PHE A 38 -19.56 10.67 1.17
N ASP A 39 -19.83 9.44 0.73
CA ASP A 39 -20.84 9.13 -0.29
C ASP A 39 -22.29 9.37 0.18
N ALA A 40 -22.55 9.27 1.49
CA ALA A 40 -23.87 9.52 2.06
C ALA A 40 -24.30 11.00 1.94
N VAL A 41 -23.35 11.91 1.68
CA VAL A 41 -23.64 13.34 1.48
C VAL A 41 -24.07 13.58 0.04
N ASN A 42 -25.22 14.23 -0.14
CA ASN A 42 -25.74 14.58 -1.46
C ASN A 42 -24.70 15.45 -2.23
N PRO A 43 -24.23 15.00 -3.42
CA PRO A 43 -23.19 15.68 -4.20
C PRO A 43 -23.59 17.09 -4.65
N ASP A 44 -24.88 17.37 -4.83
CA ASP A 44 -25.39 18.66 -5.28
C ASP A 44 -25.55 19.66 -4.13
N ALA A 45 -25.49 19.19 -2.88
CA ALA A 45 -25.65 20.04 -1.70
C ALA A 45 -24.43 20.94 -1.45
N ILE A 46 -23.25 20.57 -1.93
CA ILE A 46 -22.00 21.30 -1.69
C ILE A 46 -21.23 21.45 -3.00
N ARG A 47 -20.83 22.68 -3.33
CA ARG A 47 -20.04 23.01 -4.52
C ARG A 47 -18.76 22.15 -4.57
N GLN A 48 -18.53 21.49 -5.71
CA GLN A 48 -17.38 20.61 -5.97
C GLN A 48 -17.31 19.34 -5.10
N LEU A 49 -18.37 18.98 -4.38
CA LEU A 49 -18.37 17.77 -3.57
C LEU A 49 -18.28 16.51 -4.43
N SER A 50 -19.01 16.45 -5.54
CA SER A 50 -18.94 15.35 -6.51
C SER A 50 -17.51 15.08 -6.97
N LYS A 51 -16.76 16.14 -7.32
CA LYS A 51 -15.35 16.05 -7.69
C LYS A 51 -14.48 15.50 -6.55
N LYS A 52 -14.71 15.98 -5.31
CA LYS A 52 -13.97 15.49 -4.14
C LYS A 52 -14.28 14.02 -3.83
N GLN A 53 -15.54 13.59 -4.00
CA GLN A 53 -15.96 12.20 -3.86
C GLN A 53 -15.26 11.32 -4.91
N GLU A 54 -15.20 11.77 -6.16
CA GLU A 54 -14.50 11.07 -7.24
C GLU A 54 -12.99 10.96 -6.99
N GLU A 55 -12.33 12.04 -6.55
CA GLU A 55 -10.90 12.02 -6.19
C GLU A 55 -10.61 11.08 -5.01
N THR A 56 -11.52 11.04 -4.04
CA THR A 56 -11.45 10.12 -2.90
C THR A 56 -11.57 8.67 -3.36
N GLN A 57 -12.51 8.38 -4.27
CA GLN A 57 -12.70 7.06 -4.87
C GLN A 57 -11.42 6.59 -5.60
N ARG A 58 -10.83 7.46 -6.43
CA ARG A 58 -9.57 7.15 -7.15
C ARG A 58 -8.40 6.87 -6.20
N SER A 59 -8.35 7.56 -5.05
CA SER A 59 -7.32 7.34 -4.03
C SER A 59 -7.53 6.00 -3.33
N LEU A 60 -8.77 5.68 -2.96
CA LEU A 60 -9.14 4.40 -2.36
C LEU A 60 -8.80 3.22 -3.28
N GLU A 61 -9.16 3.28 -4.56
CA GLU A 61 -8.87 2.21 -5.53
C GLU A 61 -7.37 1.88 -5.62
N LYS A 62 -6.51 2.90 -5.50
CA LYS A 62 -5.06 2.69 -5.48
C LYS A 62 -4.61 1.99 -4.21
N ILE A 63 -5.13 2.40 -3.05
CA ILE A 63 -4.85 1.74 -1.76
C ILE A 63 -5.31 0.27 -1.80
N GLU A 64 -6.50 0.00 -2.33
CA GLU A 64 -7.05 -1.35 -2.43
C GLU A 64 -6.22 -2.25 -3.34
N LYS A 65 -5.71 -1.73 -4.46
CA LYS A 65 -4.78 -2.46 -5.35
C LYS A 65 -3.49 -2.85 -4.63
N VAL A 66 -2.94 -1.94 -3.82
CA VAL A 66 -1.75 -2.20 -3.01
C VAL A 66 -2.02 -3.31 -1.99
N CYS A 67 -3.14 -3.22 -1.26
CA CYS A 67 -3.54 -4.22 -0.29
C CYS A 67 -3.83 -5.59 -0.93
N TYR A 68 -4.45 -5.61 -2.10
CA TYR A 68 -4.72 -6.83 -2.86
C TYR A 68 -3.42 -7.53 -3.27
N ALA A 69 -2.48 -6.78 -3.85
CA ALA A 69 -1.18 -7.33 -4.24
C ALA A 69 -0.42 -7.89 -3.03
N LEU A 70 -0.41 -7.16 -1.91
CA LEU A 70 0.18 -7.62 -0.66
C LEU A 70 -0.47 -8.94 -0.18
N ARG A 71 -1.80 -8.99 -0.14
CA ARG A 71 -2.52 -10.16 0.38
C ARG A 71 -2.36 -11.38 -0.53
N LEU A 72 -2.33 -11.17 -1.84
CA LEU A 72 -2.03 -12.22 -2.81
C LEU A 72 -0.63 -12.80 -2.58
N ARG A 73 0.38 -11.94 -2.40
CA ARG A 73 1.76 -12.36 -2.10
C ARG A 73 1.85 -13.14 -0.79
N LEU A 74 1.17 -12.68 0.25
CA LEU A 74 1.13 -13.39 1.54
C LEU A 74 0.56 -14.81 1.36
N ILE A 75 -0.51 -14.97 0.59
CA ILE A 75 -1.12 -16.28 0.32
C ILE A 75 -0.20 -17.15 -0.55
N GLU A 76 0.38 -16.60 -1.62
CA GLU A 76 1.29 -17.34 -2.52
C GLU A 76 2.47 -17.98 -1.78
N PHE A 77 3.01 -17.29 -0.78
CA PHE A 77 4.19 -17.75 -0.05
C PHE A 77 3.86 -18.42 1.30
N ALA A 78 2.63 -18.28 1.83
CA ALA A 78 2.23 -18.93 3.07
C ALA A 78 2.38 -20.46 3.01
N ASP A 79 2.08 -21.06 1.86
CA ASP A 79 2.13 -22.51 1.66
C ASP A 79 3.48 -23.01 1.09
N ARG A 80 4.47 -22.12 0.92
CA ARG A 80 5.77 -22.41 0.27
C ARG A 80 6.97 -21.93 1.09
N PRO A 81 7.18 -22.52 2.29
CA PRO A 81 8.29 -22.15 3.17
C PRO A 81 9.67 -22.42 2.54
N ASP A 82 9.76 -23.37 1.61
CA ASP A 82 10.94 -23.68 0.80
C ASP A 82 11.36 -22.50 -0.08
N ILE A 83 10.40 -21.83 -0.71
CA ILE A 83 10.65 -20.66 -1.56
C ILE A 83 11.06 -19.46 -0.71
N LEU A 84 10.41 -19.26 0.44
CA LEU A 84 10.81 -18.21 1.39
C LEU A 84 12.26 -18.37 1.86
N ALA A 85 12.68 -19.60 2.20
CA ALA A 85 14.05 -19.91 2.58
C ALA A 85 15.06 -19.62 1.45
N GLN A 86 14.70 -19.96 0.20
CA GLN A 86 15.55 -19.66 -0.96
C GLN A 86 15.64 -18.15 -1.25
N MET A 87 14.54 -17.42 -1.12
CA MET A 87 14.53 -15.96 -1.28
C MET A 87 15.35 -15.27 -0.20
N ALA A 88 15.22 -15.70 1.06
CA ALA A 88 16.03 -15.18 2.17
C ALA A 88 17.52 -15.46 1.96
N LYS A 89 17.87 -16.69 1.53
CA LYS A 89 19.26 -17.04 1.20
C LYS A 89 19.83 -16.13 0.10
N ARG A 90 19.10 -15.95 -1.02
CA ARG A 90 19.53 -15.06 -2.11
C ARG A 90 19.67 -13.59 -1.67
N ALA A 91 18.74 -13.09 -0.85
CA ALA A 91 18.82 -11.72 -0.34
C ALA A 91 20.03 -11.51 0.58
N LEU A 92 20.41 -12.51 1.38
CA LEU A 92 21.62 -12.49 2.20
C LEU A 92 22.88 -12.53 1.33
N ASP A 93 22.90 -13.37 0.29
CA ASP A 93 24.01 -13.45 -0.67
C ASP A 93 24.19 -12.10 -1.41
N ASP A 94 23.11 -11.49 -1.91
CA ASP A 94 23.13 -10.17 -2.56
C ASP A 94 23.61 -9.04 -1.63
N ALA A 95 23.23 -9.10 -0.35
CA ALA A 95 23.68 -8.12 0.66
C ALA A 95 25.16 -8.30 1.00
N ALA A 96 25.65 -9.55 1.06
CA ALA A 96 27.05 -9.86 1.27
C ALA A 96 27.92 -9.40 0.09
N ASP A 97 27.46 -9.62 -1.15
CA ASP A 97 28.14 -9.15 -2.37
C ASP A 97 28.20 -7.62 -2.43
N LYS A 98 27.13 -6.92 -2.06
CA LYS A 98 27.13 -5.44 -1.96
C LYS A 98 28.06 -4.91 -0.86
N ALA A 99 28.19 -5.64 0.25
CA ALA A 99 29.11 -5.28 1.32
C ALA A 99 30.59 -5.49 0.94
N GLN A 100 30.87 -6.25 -0.13
CA GLN A 100 32.21 -6.60 -0.59
C GLN A 100 32.69 -5.79 -1.81
N GLY A 101 31.93 -4.79 -2.28
CA GLY A 101 32.33 -3.95 -3.41
C GLY A 101 33.23 -2.75 -3.05
N PRO A 102 34.00 -2.26 -4.04
CA PRO A 102 35.35 -2.71 -4.38
C PRO A 102 36.41 -2.21 -3.37
N ALA A 103 37.46 -3.01 -3.14
CA ALA A 103 38.69 -2.51 -2.54
C ALA A 103 39.23 -1.37 -3.42
N THR A 104 39.42 -0.21 -2.81
CA THR A 104 40.00 0.98 -3.43
C THR A 104 41.43 0.66 -3.84
N GLU A 105 41.70 0.61 -5.15
CA GLU A 105 43.03 0.80 -5.74
C GLU A 105 43.18 2.23 -6.26
#